data_AF-A0AAJ4VIE7-F1
#
_entry.id   AF-A0AAJ4VIE7-F1
#
_cell.length_a   1.000
_cell.length_b   1.000
_cell.length_c   1.000
_cell.angle_alpha   90.00
_cell.angle_beta   90.00
_cell.angle_gamma   90.00
#
_symmetry.space_group_name_H-M   'P 1'
#
loop_
_entity.id
_entity.type
_entity.pdbx_description
1 polymer ?
#
loop_
_entity_poly.entity_id
_entity_poly.type
_entity_poly.pdbx_seq_one_letter_code
_entity_poly.pdbx_strand_id
1 'polypeptide(L)'
;MFKQVYLFDGTPYLAYLNDEGEYVYPNDEYTDVPPPEGIYQPFYYDGNEWIGTSKEDWERNQSKPPIEPKVLEMLVSQLQLQMMIGNKKTKELEDKLKITEKTLAETVMKVTELENEYGGNA
;
A
#
# COMPACT_ATOMS: atom_id res chain seq x y z
N MET A 1 -5.44 3.72 -54.63
CA MET A 1 -6.42 3.24 -53.63
C MET A 1 -5.68 2.35 -52.65
N PHE A 2 -6.08 2.32 -51.38
CA PHE A 2 -5.48 1.46 -50.37
C PHE A 2 -6.58 0.67 -49.64
N LYS A 3 -6.22 -0.49 -49.10
CA LYS A 3 -7.07 -1.28 -48.21
C LYS A 3 -6.41 -1.32 -46.83
N GLN A 4 -7.15 -1.05 -45.77
CA GLN A 4 -6.64 -1.17 -44.40
C GLN A 4 -6.98 -2.55 -43.84
N VAL A 5 -5.99 -3.22 -43.26
CA VAL A 5 -6.11 -4.48 -42.51
C VAL A 5 -5.47 -4.31 -41.13
N TYR A 6 -5.63 -5.30 -40.25
CA TYR A 6 -5.08 -5.26 -38.91
C TYR A 6 -4.28 -6.52 -38.66
N LEU A 7 -3.05 -6.36 -38.17
CA LEU A 7 -2.29 -7.49 -37.63
C LEU A 7 -3.00 -8.04 -36.38
N PHE A 8 -2.72 -9.30 -36.02
CA PHE A 8 -3.37 -9.93 -34.85
C PHE A 8 -3.08 -9.22 -33.52
N ASP A 9 -2.10 -8.31 -33.45
CA ASP A 9 -1.82 -7.47 -32.29
C ASP A 9 -2.60 -6.13 -32.29
N GLY A 10 -3.41 -5.87 -33.31
CA GLY A 10 -4.15 -4.62 -33.48
C GLY A 10 -3.45 -3.56 -34.33
N THR A 11 -2.21 -3.79 -34.76
CA THR A 11 -1.46 -2.82 -35.56
C THR A 11 -2.12 -2.65 -36.94
N PRO A 12 -2.54 -1.41 -37.31
CA PRO A 12 -3.12 -1.17 -38.61
C PRO A 12 -2.06 -1.24 -39.72
N TYR A 13 -2.38 -1.90 -40.82
CA TYR A 13 -1.53 -1.99 -42.01
C TYR A 13 -2.30 -1.51 -43.24
N LEU A 14 -1.64 -0.70 -44.07
CA LEU A 14 -2.20 -0.21 -45.33
C LEU A 14 -1.64 -1.03 -46.50
N ALA A 15 -2.48 -1.86 -47.11
CA ALA A 15 -2.17 -2.59 -48.32
C ALA A 15 -2.38 -1.70 -49.56
N TYR A 16 -1.35 -1.60 -50.39
CA TYR A 16 -1.34 -0.85 -51.65
C TYR A 16 -1.36 -1.80 -52.85
N LEU A 17 -1.85 -1.30 -53.99
CA LEU A 17 -1.78 -2.03 -55.25
C LEU A 17 -0.35 -2.08 -55.78
N ASN A 18 0.09 -3.24 -56.26
CA ASN A 18 1.30 -3.39 -57.05
C ASN A 18 1.06 -3.02 -58.53
N ASP A 19 2.12 -3.16 -59.35
CA ASP A 19 2.07 -2.88 -60.80
C ASP A 19 1.14 -3.83 -61.58
N GLU A 20 0.77 -4.97 -60.99
CA GLU A 20 -0.16 -5.97 -61.56
C GLU A 20 -1.61 -5.73 -61.13
N GLY A 21 -1.86 -4.73 -60.28
CA GLY A 21 -3.19 -4.39 -59.79
C GLY A 21 -3.68 -5.26 -58.61
N GLU A 22 -2.78 -5.96 -57.92
CA GLU A 22 -3.08 -6.76 -56.73
C GLU A 22 -2.64 -6.04 -55.44
N TYR A 23 -3.41 -6.20 -54.36
CA TYR A 23 -3.06 -5.64 -53.06
C TYR A 23 -1.91 -6.42 -52.41
N VAL A 24 -0.88 -5.71 -51.98
CA VAL A 24 0.25 -6.27 -51.22
C VAL A 24 -0.08 -6.24 -49.72
N TYR A 25 -0.43 -7.41 -49.20
CA TYR A 25 -0.74 -7.65 -47.78
C TYR A 25 0.54 -7.86 -46.94
N PRO A 26 0.47 -7.73 -45.60
CA PRO A 26 1.62 -8.00 -44.74
C PRO A 26 1.98 -9.49 -44.75
N ASN A 27 3.24 -9.80 -44.44
CA ASN A 27 3.73 -11.19 -44.33
C ASN A 27 3.29 -11.87 -43.01
N ASP A 28 2.85 -11.09 -42.02
CA ASP A 28 2.39 -11.56 -40.71
C ASP A 28 0.89 -11.88 -40.73
N GLU A 29 0.39 -12.53 -39.67
CA GLU A 29 -1.02 -12.85 -39.49
C GLU A 29 -1.88 -11.57 -39.39
N TYR A 30 -2.88 -11.47 -40.26
CA TYR A 30 -3.75 -10.30 -40.35
C TYR A 30 -5.23 -10.68 -40.49
N THR A 31 -6.09 -9.73 -40.16
CA THR A 31 -7.53 -9.80 -40.33
C THR A 31 -8.07 -8.52 -40.98
N ASP A 32 -9.12 -8.66 -41.77
CA ASP A 32 -9.91 -7.53 -42.28
C ASP A 32 -10.87 -6.97 -41.20
N VAL A 33 -11.01 -7.67 -40.07
CA VAL A 33 -11.91 -7.29 -38.98
C VAL A 33 -11.20 -6.30 -38.05
N PRO A 34 -11.67 -5.04 -37.92
CA PRO A 34 -11.07 -4.08 -37.01
C PRO A 34 -11.26 -4.48 -35.54
N PRO A 35 -10.33 -4.12 -34.64
CA PRO A 35 -10.54 -4.23 -33.20
C PRO A 35 -11.84 -3.50 -32.81
N PRO A 36 -12.73 -4.11 -32.02
CA PRO A 36 -13.96 -3.47 -31.58
C PRO A 36 -13.66 -2.24 -30.71
N GLU A 37 -14.54 -1.24 -30.77
CA GLU A 37 -14.42 -0.08 -29.89
C GLU A 37 -14.63 -0.50 -28.42
N GLY A 38 -13.78 -0.02 -27.52
CA GLY A 38 -13.95 -0.21 -26.07
C GLY A 38 -13.20 -1.40 -25.46
N ILE A 39 -12.40 -2.14 -26.25
CA ILE A 39 -11.38 -3.04 -25.69
C ILE A 39 -10.11 -2.25 -25.35
N TYR A 40 -9.56 -2.52 -24.16
CA TYR A 40 -8.34 -1.91 -23.65
C TYR A 40 -7.16 -2.85 -23.84
N GLN A 41 -5.99 -2.26 -24.11
CA GLN A 41 -4.74 -3.02 -24.22
C GLN A 41 -4.36 -3.66 -22.88
N PRO A 42 -3.72 -4.85 -22.90
CA PRO A 42 -3.37 -5.63 -24.10
C PRO A 42 -4.58 -6.36 -24.71
N PHE A 43 -4.64 -6.41 -26.04
CA PHE A 43 -5.65 -7.17 -26.80
C PHE A 43 -5.01 -7.83 -28.04
N TYR A 44 -5.64 -8.89 -28.57
CA TYR A 44 -5.17 -9.61 -29.76
C TYR A 44 -6.35 -10.29 -30.49
N TYR A 45 -6.16 -10.66 -31.75
CA TYR A 45 -7.11 -11.45 -32.54
C TYR A 45 -6.76 -12.94 -32.45
N ASP A 46 -7.71 -13.81 -32.12
CA ASP A 46 -7.47 -15.25 -31.92
C ASP A 46 -7.69 -16.11 -33.19
N GLY A 47 -7.95 -15.47 -34.32
CA GLY A 47 -8.34 -16.10 -35.58
C GLY A 47 -9.85 -16.11 -35.85
N ASN A 48 -10.68 -15.83 -34.83
CA ASN A 48 -12.13 -15.68 -34.95
C ASN A 48 -12.59 -14.30 -34.45
N GLU A 49 -12.18 -13.90 -33.25
CA GLU A 49 -12.60 -12.67 -32.57
C GLU A 49 -11.46 -11.94 -31.87
N TRP A 50 -11.71 -10.68 -31.52
CA TRP A 50 -10.78 -9.86 -30.75
C TRP A 50 -10.92 -10.13 -29.26
N ILE A 51 -9.85 -10.61 -28.63
CA ILE A 51 -9.74 -10.86 -27.20
C ILE A 51 -9.05 -9.68 -26.53
N GLY A 52 -9.70 -9.07 -25.55
CA GLY A 52 -9.17 -7.92 -24.83
C GLY A 52 -9.92 -7.67 -23.53
N THR A 53 -9.49 -6.65 -22.79
CA THR A 53 -10.17 -6.26 -21.55
C THR A 53 -11.26 -5.24 -21.86
N SER A 54 -12.49 -5.46 -21.39
CA SER A 54 -13.53 -4.43 -21.54
C SER A 54 -13.16 -3.17 -20.76
N LYS A 55 -13.65 -2.00 -21.18
CA LYS A 55 -13.48 -0.76 -20.41
C LYS A 55 -13.87 -0.94 -18.94
N GLU A 56 -15.01 -1.58 -18.68
CA GLU A 56 -15.51 -1.77 -17.32
C GLU A 56 -14.60 -2.69 -16.49
N ASP A 57 -14.11 -3.79 -17.08
CA ASP A 57 -13.17 -4.69 -16.41
C ASP A 57 -11.84 -4.01 -16.15
N TRP A 58 -11.35 -3.22 -17.11
CA TRP A 58 -10.12 -2.46 -16.97
C TRP A 58 -10.25 -1.44 -15.84
N GLU A 59 -11.35 -0.69 -15.77
CA GLU A 59 -11.65 0.27 -14.71
C GLU A 59 -11.77 -0.42 -13.33
N ARG A 60 -12.41 -1.60 -13.26
CA ARG A 60 -12.52 -2.39 -12.04
C ARG A 60 -11.17 -2.91 -11.54
N ASN A 61 -10.27 -3.26 -12.46
CA ASN A 61 -8.95 -3.82 -12.16
C ASN A 61 -7.87 -2.77 -11.97
N GLN A 62 -8.19 -1.47 -12.11
CA GLN A 62 -7.25 -0.42 -11.74
C GLN A 62 -6.92 -0.51 -10.26
N SER A 63 -5.64 -0.32 -9.93
CA SER A 63 -5.19 -0.22 -8.55
C SER A 63 -5.93 0.95 -7.90
N LYS A 64 -6.76 0.66 -6.91
CA LYS A 64 -7.40 1.72 -6.12
C LYS A 64 -6.28 2.53 -5.47
N PRO A 65 -6.34 3.87 -5.49
CA PRO A 65 -5.34 4.68 -4.80
C PRO A 65 -5.27 4.23 -3.34
N PRO A 66 -4.07 4.29 -2.71
CA PRO A 66 -3.95 4.02 -1.29
C PRO A 66 -5.02 4.81 -0.52
N ILE A 67 -5.72 4.15 0.40
CA ILE A 67 -6.70 4.83 1.23
C ILE A 67 -5.91 5.78 2.13
N GLU A 68 -5.99 7.07 1.88
CA GLU A 68 -5.41 8.07 2.77
C GLU A 68 -6.25 8.10 4.07
N PRO A 69 -5.62 7.93 5.25
CA PRO A 69 -6.34 8.03 6.51
C PRO A 69 -6.93 9.43 6.65
N LYS A 70 -8.19 9.51 7.07
CA LYS A 70 -8.84 10.80 7.32
C LYS A 70 -8.08 11.54 8.42
N VAL A 71 -8.09 12.88 8.37
CA VAL A 71 -7.44 13.73 9.38
C VAL A 71 -7.82 13.32 10.82
N LEU A 72 -9.09 12.95 11.02
CA LEU A 72 -9.58 12.47 12.32
C LEU A 72 -8.97 11.13 12.74
N GLU A 73 -8.79 10.18 11.82
CA GLU A 73 -8.19 8.87 12.11
C GLU A 73 -6.71 9.02 12.49
N MET A 74 -6.00 9.91 11.79
CA MET A 74 -4.62 10.26 12.13
C MET A 74 -4.53 10.93 13.51
N LEU A 75 -5.40 11.91 13.79
CA LEU A 75 -5.44 12.58 15.08
C LEU A 75 -5.75 11.60 16.23
N VAL A 76 -6.73 10.72 16.07
CA VAL A 76 -7.07 9.69 17.06
C VAL A 76 -5.87 8.78 17.33
N SER A 77 -5.17 8.35 16.27
CA SER A 77 -3.98 7.50 16.41
C SER A 77 -2.85 8.20 17.17
N GLN A 78 -2.61 9.48 16.88
CA GLN A 78 -1.61 10.28 17.59
C GLN A 78 -1.98 10.47 19.07
N LEU A 79 -3.24 10.75 19.37
CA LEU A 79 -3.73 10.87 20.74
C LEU A 79 -3.59 9.55 21.51
N GLN A 80 -3.90 8.41 20.88
CA GLN A 80 -3.71 7.09 21.48
C GLN A 80 -2.23 6.82 21.81
N LEU A 81 -1.31 7.18 20.91
CA LEU A 81 0.12 7.05 21.15
C LEU A 81 0.58 7.95 22.32
N GLN A 82 0.10 9.20 22.36
CA GLN A 82 0.42 10.11 23.47
C GLN A 82 -0.10 9.59 24.81
N MET A 83 -1.32 9.05 24.85
CA MET A 83 -1.88 8.41 26.05
C MET A 83 -1.05 7.20 26.48
N MET A 84 -0.65 6.34 25.54
CA MET A 84 0.20 5.18 25.84
C MET A 84 1.55 5.59 26.44
N ILE A 85 2.21 6.59 25.84
CA ILE A 85 3.48 7.12 26.34
C ILE A 85 3.30 7.73 27.74
N GLY A 86 2.22 8.48 27.94
CA GLY A 86 1.87 9.05 29.24
C GLY A 86 1.70 7.97 30.30
N ASN A 87 0.86 6.98 30.04
CA ASN A 87 0.59 5.86 30.95
C ASN A 87 1.87 5.08 31.30
N LYS A 88 2.75 4.85 30.32
CA LYS A 88 4.04 4.18 30.58
C LYS A 88 4.92 4.99 31.53
N LYS A 89 5.05 6.30 31.31
CA LYS A 89 5.82 7.19 32.20
C LYS A 89 5.25 7.23 33.61
N THR A 90 3.93 7.31 33.75
CA THR A 90 3.26 7.28 35.06
C THR A 90 3.59 6.00 35.81
N LYS A 91 3.47 4.85 35.15
CA LYS A 91 3.81 3.56 35.76
C LYS A 91 5.28 3.48 36.20
N GLU A 92 6.21 3.95 35.36
CA GLU A 92 7.63 4.02 35.71
C GLU A 92 7.90 4.92 36.92
N LEU A 93 7.16 6.02 37.06
CA LEU A 93 7.26 6.91 38.22
C LEU A 93 6.68 6.26 39.48
N GLU A 94 5.55 5.57 39.38
CA GLU A 94 4.95 4.81 40.48
C GLU A 94 5.89 3.72 40.99
N ASP A 95 6.52 2.97 40.08
CA ASP A 95 7.50 1.93 40.45
C ASP A 95 8.72 2.54 41.18
N LYS A 96 9.24 3.67 40.69
CA LYS A 96 10.36 4.39 41.35
C LYS A 96 9.96 4.94 42.71
N LEU A 97 8.74 5.47 42.84
CA LEU A 97 8.22 5.98 44.10
C LEU A 97 8.18 4.87 45.14
N LYS A 98 7.62 3.71 44.79
CA LYS A 98 7.56 2.53 45.67
C LYS A 98 8.94 2.07 46.14
N ILE A 99 9.94 2.05 45.24
CA ILE A 99 11.33 1.72 45.59
C ILE A 99 11.91 2.74 46.58
N THR A 100 11.64 4.02 46.34
CA THR A 100 12.12 5.12 47.20
C THR A 100 11.50 5.03 48.58
N GLU A 101 10.19 4.81 48.68
CA GLU A 101 9.47 4.64 49.95
C GLU A 101 10.03 3.45 50.75
N LYS A 102 10.27 2.32 50.09
CA LYS A 102 10.89 1.14 50.72
C LYS A 102 12.28 1.47 51.25
N THR A 103 13.11 2.11 50.45
CA THR A 103 14.49 2.48 50.81
C THR A 103 14.51 3.47 51.98
N LEU A 104 13.57 4.43 52.00
CA LEU A 104 13.41 5.37 53.10
C LEU A 104 13.04 4.63 54.40
N ALA A 105 12.06 3.72 54.35
CA ALA A 105 11.68 2.91 55.51
C ALA A 105 12.86 2.08 56.06
N GLU A 106 13.62 1.42 55.18
CA GLU A 106 14.83 0.68 55.56
C GLU A 106 15.90 1.58 56.20
N THR A 107 16.08 2.79 55.69
CA THR A 107 17.05 3.75 56.23
C THR A 107 16.64 4.25 57.61
N VAL A 108 15.36 4.56 57.80
CA VAL A 108 14.80 4.99 59.10
C VAL A 108 14.99 3.88 60.15
N MET A 109 14.69 2.62 59.82
CA MET A 109 14.89 1.50 60.74
C MET A 109 16.36 1.39 61.18
N LYS A 110 17.31 1.46 60.24
CA LYS A 110 18.74 1.43 60.57
C LYS A 110 19.19 2.59 61.45
N VAL A 111 18.66 3.80 61.22
CA VAL A 111 18.96 4.96 62.07
C VAL A 111 18.45 4.72 63.48
N THR A 112 17.23 4.21 63.66
CA THR A 112 16.67 3.88 64.98
C THR A 112 17.45 2.77 65.70
N GLU A 113 17.91 1.75 64.97
CA GLU A 113 18.80 0.71 65.51
C GLU A 113 20.11 1.30 66.03
N LEU A 114 20.76 2.16 65.23
CA LEU A 114 21.99 2.85 65.61
C LEU A 114 21.77 3.80 66.80
N GLU A 115 20.67 4.55 66.82
CA GLU A 115 20.32 5.43 67.94
C GLU A 115 20.13 4.64 69.25
N ASN A 116 19.54 3.45 69.19
CA ASN A 116 19.43 2.58 70.37
C ASN A 116 20.79 2.01 70.81
N GLU A 117 21.66 1.64 69.86
CA GLU A 117 23.00 1.10 70.15
C GLU A 117 23.95 2.15 70.74
N TYR A 118 23.93 3.38 70.22
CA TYR A 118 24.89 4.44 70.58
C TYR A 118 24.31 5.55 71.47
N GLY A 119 22.99 5.76 71.47
CA GLY A 119 22.29 6.81 72.24
C GLY A 119 21.87 6.39 73.66
N GLY A 120 21.99 5.10 74.01
CA GLY A 120 21.73 4.59 75.36
C GLY A 120 22.82 4.85 76.41
N ASN A 121 23.88 5.62 76.07
CA ASN A 121 25.02 5.93 76.94
C ASN A 121 25.06 7.41 77.39
N ALA A 122 23.91 7.97 77.79
CA ALA A 122 23.84 9.26 78.48
C ALA A 122 22.84 9.22 79.64
#